data_AF-A0A2G9HN72-F1
#
_entry.id   AF-A0A2G9HN72-F1
#
_cell.length_a   1.000
_cell.length_b   1.000
_cell.length_c   1.000
_cell.angle_alpha   90.00
_cell.angle_beta   90.00
_cell.angle_gamma   90.00
#
_symmetry.space_group_name_H-M   'P 1'
#
loop_
_entity.id
_entity.type
_entity.pdbx_description
1 polymer ?
#
loop_
_entity_poly.entity_id
_entity_poly.type
_entity_poly.pdbx_seq_one_letter_code
_entity_poly.pdbx_strand_id
1 'polypeptide(L)' 'MKLHGEKSGRKGHLSITTEIFEVPPSLHMFDLCKAGGDTLEFHKFYKNLASGLKDIVWKTGNDEVKDDASVQAS' A
#
# COMPACT_ATOMS: atom_id res chain seq x y z
N MET A 1 -3.59 7.40 13.14
CA MET A 1 -2.19 7.26 13.64
C MET A 1 -1.23 8.02 12.71
N LYS A 2 0.00 8.30 13.14
CA LYS A 2 1.04 8.88 12.27
C LYS A 2 2.22 7.92 12.18
N LEU A 3 2.66 7.64 10.96
CA LEU A 3 3.83 6.84 10.65
C LEU A 3 4.92 7.75 10.11
N HIS A 4 6.14 7.57 10.57
CA HIS A 4 7.30 8.33 10.12
C HIS A 4 8.36 7.36 9.63
N GLY A 5 8.86 7.58 8.42
CA GLY A 5 9.98 6.82 7.86
C GLY A 5 11.24 7.08 8.69
N GLU A 6 12.08 6.07 8.82
CA GLU A 6 13.38 6.20 9.50
C GLU A 6 14.40 6.93 8.62
N LYS A 7 14.37 6.67 7.31
CA LYS A 7 15.29 7.23 6.32
C LYS A 7 14.75 8.56 5.77
N SER A 8 15.64 9.55 5.66
CA SER A 8 15.31 10.81 4.99
C SER A 8 15.50 10.66 3.49
N GLY A 9 14.44 10.90 2.74
CA GLY A 9 14.45 10.97 1.28
C GLY A 9 14.88 12.35 0.77
N ARG A 10 14.75 12.55 -0.54
CA ARG A 10 15.05 13.83 -1.21
C ARG A 10 14.21 14.99 -0.67
N LYS A 11 12.98 14.70 -0.22
CA LYS A 11 12.04 15.68 0.33
C LYS A 11 11.91 15.58 1.86
N GLY A 12 12.95 15.12 2.53
CA GLY A 12 12.92 14.81 3.96
C GLY A 12 12.32 13.44 4.23
N HIS A 13 12.03 13.16 5.50
CA HIS A 13 11.41 11.90 5.90
C HIS A 13 9.97 11.76 5.40
N LEU A 14 9.65 10.57 4.91
CA LEU A 14 8.29 10.19 4.57
C LEU A 14 7.42 10.20 5.83
N SER A 15 6.34 10.99 5.81
CA SER A 15 5.37 11.05 6.90
C SER A 15 4.00 10.67 6.36
N ILE A 16 3.31 9.76 7.03
CA ILE A 16 2.00 9.25 6.62
C ILE A 16 1.03 9.39 7.79
N THR A 17 -0.15 9.92 7.53
CA THR A 17 -1.28 9.87 8.47
C THR A 17 -2.20 8.75 8.01
N THR A 18 -2.64 7.92 8.94
CA THR A 18 -3.61 6.88 8.65
C THR A 18 -4.83 7.02 9.55
N GLU A 19 -6.00 6.75 8.99
CA GLU A 19 -7.26 6.74 9.70
C GLU A 19 -8.03 5.49 9.31
N ILE A 20 -8.79 4.95 10.27
CA ILE A 20 -9.57 3.72 10.08
C ILE A 20 -11.02 4.09 10.31
N PHE A 21 -11.86 3.72 9.35
CA PHE A 21 -13.28 3.98 9.38
C PHE A 21 -14.03 2.65 9.28
N GLU A 22 -15.01 2.45 10.13
CA GLU A 22 -15.98 1.37 9.98
C GLU A 22 -16.99 1.78 8.90
N VAL A 23 -17.16 0.96 7.85
CA VAL A 23 -18.09 1.27 6.75
C VAL A 23 -19.37 0.44 6.91
N PRO A 24 -19.29 -0.90 6.95
CA PRO A 24 -20.28 -1.74 7.63
C PRO A 24 -19.66 -2.51 8.83
N PRO A 25 -20.48 -3.17 9.67
CA PRO A 25 -20.06 -3.85 10.93
C PRO A 25 -19.00 -4.97 10.84
N SER A 26 -18.45 -5.22 9.66
CA SER A 26 -17.40 -6.22 9.43
C SER A 26 -16.37 -5.79 8.38
N LEU A 27 -16.45 -4.57 7.85
CA LEU A 27 -15.51 -4.06 6.86
C LEU A 27 -15.02 -2.67 7.28
N HIS A 28 -13.72 -2.58 7.40
CA HIS A 28 -13.05 -1.35 7.79
C HIS A 28 -12.29 -0.81 6.58
N MET A 29 -12.45 0.48 6.33
CA MET A 29 -11.69 1.22 5.34
C MET A 29 -10.50 1.89 6.00
N PHE A 30 -9.33 1.75 5.40
CA PHE A 30 -8.12 2.43 5.82
C PHE A 30 -7.87 3.60 4.86
N ASP A 31 -7.82 4.81 5.39
CA ASP A 31 -7.29 5.95 4.66
C ASP A 31 -5.79 6.12 4.97
N LEU A 32 -5.01 6.35 3.92
CA LEU A 32 -3.57 6.57 3.99
C LEU A 32 -3.22 7.86 3.27
N CYS A 33 -2.94 8.89 4.05
CA CYS A 33 -2.61 10.23 3.56
C CYS A 33 -1.10 10.49 3.67
N LYS A 34 -0.47 10.91 2.56
CA LYS A 34 0.91 11.41 2.57
C LYS A 34 0.96 12.78 3.24
N ALA A 35 1.43 12.84 4.48
CA ALA A 35 1.57 14.09 5.23
C ALA A 35 2.88 14.84 4.91
N GLY A 36 3.94 14.15 4.47
CA GLY A 36 5.25 14.75 4.20
C GLY A 36 6.19 13.80 3.43
N GLY A 37 7.29 14.32 2.91
CA GLY A 37 8.28 13.53 2.16
C GLY A 37 7.93 13.29 0.69
N ASP A 38 8.65 12.34 0.07
CA ASP A 38 8.61 12.09 -1.37
C ASP A 38 7.41 11.23 -1.81
N THR A 39 6.81 11.58 -2.95
CA THR A 39 5.63 10.88 -3.48
C THR A 39 5.95 9.49 -4.04
N LEU A 40 7.14 9.28 -4.61
CA LEU A 40 7.55 7.96 -5.11
C LEU A 40 7.83 7.01 -3.94
N GLU A 41 8.43 7.52 -2.86
CA GLU A 41 8.61 6.76 -1.61
C GLU A 41 7.26 6.37 -1.01
N PHE A 42 6.28 7.29 -1.00
CA PHE A 42 4.91 6.98 -0.58
C PHE A 42 4.27 5.87 -1.43
N HIS A 43 4.38 5.94 -2.76
CA HIS A 43 3.83 4.90 -3.63
C HIS A 43 4.49 3.54 -3.40
N LYS A 44 5.81 3.51 -3.19
CA LYS A 44 6.52 2.27 -2.89
C LYS A 44 6.08 1.70 -1.54
N PHE A 45 5.94 2.55 -0.53
CA PHE A 45 5.39 2.16 0.78
C PHE A 45 3.98 1.57 0.64
N TYR A 46 3.08 2.26 -0.06
CA TYR A 46 1.71 1.80 -0.26
C TYR A 46 1.66 0.43 -0.94
N LYS A 47 2.45 0.22 -2.01
CA LYS A 47 2.53 -1.07 -2.70
C LYS A 47 3.03 -2.18 -1.78
N ASN A 48 4.08 -1.92 -1.00
CA ASN A 48 4.61 -2.89 -0.05
C ASN A 48 3.58 -3.22 1.04
N LEU A 49 2.88 -2.22 1.58
CA LEU A 49 1.84 -2.41 2.58
C LEU A 49 0.68 -3.24 2.02
N ALA A 50 0.18 -2.87 0.83
CA ALA A 50 -0.90 -3.62 0.17
C ALA A 50 -0.50 -5.08 -0.11
N SER A 51 0.74 -5.32 -0.53
CA SER A 51 1.25 -6.69 -0.71
C SER A 51 1.37 -7.48 0.61
N GLY A 52 1.75 -6.81 1.70
CA GLY A 52 1.84 -7.43 3.03
C GLY A 52 0.48 -7.71 3.66
N LEU A 53 -0.56 -6.99 3.24
CA LEU A 53 -1.94 -7.14 3.69
C LEU A 53 -2.83 -7.88 2.67
N LYS A 54 -2.24 -8.57 1.70
CA LYS A 54 -2.95 -9.20 0.57
C LYS A 54 -4.12 -10.13 0.97
N ASP A 55 -4.03 -10.74 2.16
CA ASP A 55 -5.01 -11.70 2.69
C ASP A 55 -6.16 -11.01 3.46
N ILE A 56 -6.02 -9.69 3.72
CA ILE A 56 -6.96 -8.87 4.50
C ILE A 56 -7.60 -7.78 3.63
N VAL A 57 -6.85 -7.26 2.65
CA VAL A 57 -7.34 -6.24 1.72
C VAL A 57 -8.43 -6.81 0.83
N TRP A 58 -9.57 -6.13 0.80
CA TRP A 58 -10.68 -6.48 -0.07
C TRP A 58 -10.29 -6.26 -1.55
N LYS A 59 -10.36 -7.33 -2.36
CA LYS A 59 -10.13 -7.25 -3.81
C LYS A 59 -11.47 -7.16 -4.52
N THR A 60 -11.71 -6.06 -5.21
CA THR A 60 -12.85 -5.97 -6.13
C THR A 60 -12.46 -6.74 -7.39
N GLY A 61 -13.19 -7.82 -7.70
CA GLY A 61 -12.76 -8.82 -8.69
C GLY A 61 -12.38 -8.23 -10.05
N ASN A 62 -11.07 -8.08 -10.30
CA ASN A 62 -10.36 -8.46 -11.53
C ASN A 62 -8.83 -8.24 -11.49
N ASP A 63 -8.19 -8.32 -10.32
CA ASP A 63 -6.71 -8.40 -10.27
C ASP A 63 -6.28 -9.87 -10.28
N GLU A 64 -6.57 -10.57 -11.39
CA GLU A 64 -5.80 -11.75 -11.77
C GLU A 64 -4.36 -11.27 -12.03
N VAL A 65 -3.51 -11.44 -11.03
CA VAL A 65 -2.07 -11.46 -11.24
C VAL A 65 -1.82 -12.69 -12.13
N LYS A 66 -1.64 -12.44 -13.43
CA LYS A 66 -0.99 -13.41 -14.31
C LYS A 66 0.41 -13.64 -13.76
N ASP A 67 0.60 -14.75 -13.05
CA ASP A 67 1.89 -15.41 -13.02
C ASP A 67 2.18 -15.83 -14.46
N ASP A 68 3.02 -15.04 -15.15
CA ASP A 68 3.47 -15.35 -16.50
C ASP A 68 4.36 -16.60 -16.45
N ALA A 69 3.73 -17.75 -16.68
CA ALA A 69 4.41 -18.92 -17.17
C ALA A 69 4.48 -18.83 -18.69
N SER A 70 5.68 -18.62 -19.26
CA SER A 70 6.19 -19.45 -20.36
C SER A 70 7.55 -18.96 -20.86
N VAL A 71 8.56 -19.83 -20.81
CA VAL A 71 9.33 -20.13 -22.03
C VAL A 71 9.50 -21.65 -22.12
N GLN A 72 8.66 -22.30 -22.92
CA GLN A 72 9.02 -23.54 -23.60
C GLN A 72 9.79 -23.19 -24.88
N ALA A 73 10.95 -23.83 -25.10
CA ALA A 73 11.67 -24.14 -26.36
C ALA A 73 13.16 -24.34 -25.97
N SER A 74 13.85 -25.43 -26.27
CA SER A 74 13.77 -26.43 -27.34
C SER A 74 14.17 -27.82 -26.84
#